data_AF-A0A1B6LS91-F1
#
_entry.id   AF-A0A1B6LS91-F1
#
_cell.length_a   1.000
_cell.length_b   1.000
_cell.length_c   1.000
_cell.angle_alpha   90.00
_cell.angle_beta   90.00
_cell.angle_gamma   90.00
#
_symmetry.space_group_name_H-M   'P 1'
#
loop_
_entity.id
_entity.type
_entity.pdbx_description
1 polymer ?
#
loop_
_entity_poly.entity_id
_entity_poly.type
_entity_poly.pdbx_seq_one_letter_code
_entity_poly.pdbx_strand_id
1 'polypeptide(L)'
;MSYRDLRNFTEMMRALGYNRLISMENFRTPNFPLVAEVLLWLTRRFQPDADIHADFTTEQDRVMLVRSVAQFMAINANIKLNTKWLYQADGYAVKELLKISTLLYDALKVNRNTPEQQDVITTSALDISSRLTDLKLTRELASRITAK
;
A
#
# COMPACT_ATOMS: atom_id res chain seq x y z
N MET A 1 -7.63 -18.99 2.47
CA MET A 1 -6.56 -18.08 2.98
C MET A 1 -6.03 -18.67 4.29
N SER A 2 -4.76 -18.45 4.66
CA SER A 2 -4.19 -19.12 5.84
C SER A 2 -4.61 -18.40 7.13
N TYR A 3 -4.79 -19.11 8.24
CA TYR A 3 -5.06 -18.50 9.55
C TYR A 3 -4.08 -17.37 9.89
N ARG A 4 -2.81 -17.55 9.49
CA ARG A 4 -1.75 -16.54 9.65
C ARG A 4 -2.06 -15.23 8.93
N ASP A 5 -2.64 -15.29 7.73
CA ASP A 5 -2.96 -14.11 6.93
C ASP A 5 -4.04 -13.25 7.63
N LEU A 6 -5.10 -13.86 8.20
CA LEU A 6 -6.13 -13.08 8.91
C LEU A 6 -5.51 -12.43 10.14
N ARG A 7 -4.75 -13.22 10.90
CA ARG A 7 -4.14 -12.75 12.15
C ARG A 7 -3.30 -11.51 11.84
N ASN A 8 -2.41 -11.60 10.85
CA ASN A 8 -1.57 -10.49 10.41
C ASN A 8 -2.41 -9.29 9.97
N PHE A 9 -3.44 -9.53 9.16
CA PHE A 9 -4.34 -8.46 8.70
C PHE A 9 -5.02 -7.74 9.88
N THR A 10 -5.60 -8.48 10.83
CA THR A 10 -6.29 -7.91 11.99
C THR A 10 -5.35 -7.09 12.88
N GLU A 11 -4.12 -7.57 13.10
CA GLU A 11 -3.12 -6.83 13.89
C GLU A 11 -2.64 -5.56 13.16
N MET A 12 -2.42 -5.63 11.85
CA MET A 12 -2.04 -4.46 11.05
C MET A 12 -3.16 -3.40 11.04
N MET A 13 -4.41 -3.81 10.84
CA MET A 13 -5.56 -2.89 10.86
C MET A 13 -5.71 -2.21 12.23
N ARG A 14 -5.52 -2.95 13.33
CA ARG A 14 -5.51 -2.38 14.68
C ARG A 14 -4.38 -1.36 14.84
N ALA A 15 -3.17 -1.68 14.39
CA ALA A 15 -2.02 -0.79 14.50
C ALA A 15 -2.16 0.49 13.66
N LEU A 16 -2.85 0.41 12.52
CA LEU A 16 -3.20 1.54 11.65
C LEU A 16 -4.32 2.42 12.23
N GLY A 17 -5.02 1.96 13.28
CA GLY A 17 -6.09 2.69 13.96
C GLY A 17 -7.49 2.42 13.42
N TYR A 18 -7.76 1.24 12.85
CA TYR A 18 -9.10 0.87 12.43
C TYR A 18 -9.96 0.45 13.64
N ASN A 19 -11.07 1.17 13.84
CA ASN A 19 -11.86 1.11 15.07
C ASN A 19 -12.74 -0.15 15.15
N ARG A 20 -13.18 -0.67 14.01
CA ARG A 20 -14.13 -1.79 13.93
C ARG A 20 -13.39 -3.12 14.12
N LEU A 21 -13.93 -3.98 14.98
CA LEU A 21 -13.37 -5.31 15.23
C LEU A 21 -13.54 -6.20 13.98
N ILE A 22 -12.42 -6.73 13.50
CA ILE A 22 -12.36 -7.71 12.42
C ILE A 22 -12.02 -9.07 13.02
N SER A 23 -12.86 -10.07 12.76
CA SER A 23 -12.67 -11.44 13.26
C SER A 23 -12.57 -12.45 12.12
N MET A 24 -12.15 -13.67 12.46
CA MET A 24 -12.12 -14.80 11.52
C MET A 24 -13.51 -15.12 10.95
N GLU A 25 -14.55 -14.99 11.78
CA GLU A 25 -15.92 -15.34 11.43
C GLU A 25 -16.44 -14.48 10.28
N ASN A 26 -16.01 -13.22 10.23
CA ASN A 26 -16.49 -12.27 9.23
C ASN A 26 -16.13 -12.64 7.78
N PHE A 27 -15.18 -13.55 7.57
CA PHE A 27 -14.74 -14.01 6.25
C PHE A 27 -15.00 -15.51 6.00
N ARG A 28 -15.70 -16.20 6.92
CA ARG A 28 -16.16 -17.58 6.68
C ARG A 28 -17.25 -17.63 5.62
N THR A 29 -18.11 -16.62 5.61
CA THR A 29 -19.10 -16.37 4.57
C THR A 29 -18.79 -15.05 3.86
N PRO A 30 -19.20 -14.87 2.59
CA PRO A 30 -19.03 -13.61 1.89
C PRO A 30 -19.63 -12.43 2.64
N ASN A 31 -18.80 -11.44 2.98
CA ASN A 31 -19.21 -10.24 3.71
C ASN A 31 -18.74 -8.97 2.99
N PHE A 32 -19.43 -8.64 1.90
CA PHE A 32 -19.10 -7.47 1.09
C PHE A 32 -19.16 -6.15 1.86
N PRO A 33 -20.18 -5.87 2.71
CA PRO A 33 -20.22 -4.62 3.46
C PRO A 33 -18.99 -4.36 4.32
N LEU A 34 -18.44 -5.40 4.95
CA LEU A 34 -17.19 -5.26 5.70
C LEU A 34 -16.00 -4.96 4.78
N VAL A 35 -15.87 -5.67 3.67
CA VAL A 35 -14.78 -5.43 2.70
C VAL A 35 -14.87 -4.02 2.11
N ALA A 36 -16.06 -3.56 1.77
CA ALA A 36 -16.32 -2.22 1.28
C ALA A 36 -15.89 -1.13 2.28
N GLU A 37 -16.32 -1.25 3.53
CA GLU A 37 -15.94 -0.31 4.60
C GLU A 37 -14.42 -0.28 4.80
N VAL A 38 -13.79 -1.45 4.83
CA VAL A 38 -12.33 -1.57 4.96
C VAL A 38 -11.62 -0.92 3.76
N LEU A 39 -12.07 -1.17 2.52
CA LEU A 39 -11.47 -0.57 1.33
C LEU A 39 -11.58 0.95 1.37
N LEU A 40 -12.76 1.48 1.64
CA LEU A 40 -12.99 2.93 1.78
C LEU A 40 -12.10 3.54 2.86
N TRP A 41 -11.99 2.87 4.01
CA TRP A 41 -11.14 3.32 5.10
C TRP A 41 -9.66 3.31 4.71
N LEU A 42 -9.17 2.22 4.12
CA LEU A 42 -7.78 2.10 3.68
C LEU A 42 -7.43 3.14 2.63
N THR A 43 -8.34 3.42 1.70
CA THR A 43 -8.07 4.42 0.67
C THR A 43 -8.06 5.84 1.23
N ARG A 44 -9.00 6.19 2.11
CA ARG A 44 -8.96 7.49 2.83
C ARG A 44 -7.74 7.62 3.73
N ARG A 45 -7.25 6.51 4.27
CA ARG A 45 -6.00 6.47 5.05
C ARG A 45 -4.77 6.73 4.18
N PHE A 46 -4.81 6.33 2.91
CA PHE A 46 -3.77 6.61 1.94
C PHE A 46 -3.83 8.07 1.45
N GLN A 47 -5.02 8.54 1.07
CA GLN A 47 -5.26 9.91 0.65
C GLN A 47 -6.64 10.38 1.18
N PRO A 48 -6.68 11.37 2.08
CA PRO A 48 -7.93 11.84 2.68
C PRO A 48 -8.96 12.34 1.66
N ASP A 49 -8.49 13.01 0.61
CA ASP A 49 -9.33 13.63 -0.44
C ASP A 49 -9.54 12.69 -1.65
N ALA A 50 -9.39 11.38 -1.47
CA ALA A 50 -9.60 10.41 -2.54
C ALA A 50 -11.08 10.42 -2.98
N ASP A 51 -11.32 10.79 -4.24
CA ASP A 51 -12.64 10.71 -4.87
C ASP A 51 -12.94 9.27 -5.28
N ILE A 52 -13.71 8.57 -4.46
CA ILE A 52 -14.06 7.16 -4.63
C ILE A 52 -15.54 6.96 -4.37
N HIS A 53 -16.18 6.22 -5.27
CA HIS A 53 -17.56 5.75 -5.11
C HIS A 53 -17.77 5.10 -3.74
N ALA A 54 -18.58 5.69 -2.88
CA ALA A 54 -18.75 5.25 -1.49
C ALA A 54 -19.97 4.35 -1.26
N ASP A 55 -20.93 4.32 -2.18
CA ASP A 55 -22.11 3.46 -2.07
C ASP A 55 -21.76 2.01 -2.45
N PHE A 56 -22.45 1.06 -1.83
CA PHE A 56 -22.34 -0.37 -2.09
C PHE A 56 -23.64 -1.13 -1.84
N THR A 57 -24.77 -0.41 -1.82
CA THR A 57 -26.09 -0.97 -1.56
C THR A 57 -26.55 -1.87 -2.71
N THR A 58 -26.42 -1.38 -3.95
CA THR A 58 -26.78 -2.14 -5.16
C THR A 58 -25.59 -2.93 -5.72
N GLU A 59 -25.85 -3.97 -6.51
CA GLU A 59 -24.78 -4.73 -7.17
C GLU A 59 -23.92 -3.86 -8.09
N GLN A 60 -24.54 -2.91 -8.78
CA GLN A 60 -23.85 -1.97 -9.64
C GLN A 60 -22.89 -1.09 -8.82
N ASP A 61 -23.33 -0.58 -7.67
CA ASP A 61 -22.49 0.22 -6.77
C ASP A 61 -21.28 -0.56 -6.26
N ARG A 62 -21.50 -1.84 -5.90
CA ARG A 62 -20.40 -2.72 -5.45
C ARG A 62 -19.34 -2.88 -6.53
N VAL A 63 -19.73 -3.07 -7.78
CA VAL A 63 -18.81 -3.17 -8.91
C VAL A 63 -18.07 -1.84 -9.13
N MET A 64 -18.78 -0.71 -9.04
CA MET A 64 -18.16 0.62 -9.16
C MET A 64 -17.14 0.88 -8.06
N LEU A 65 -17.46 0.59 -6.80
CA LEU A 65 -16.57 0.70 -5.65
C LEU A 65 -15.29 -0.14 -5.83
N VAL A 66 -15.44 -1.42 -6.18
CA VAL A 66 -14.26 -2.30 -6.35
C VAL A 66 -13.38 -1.81 -7.50
N ARG A 67 -14.00 -1.32 -8.60
CA ARG A 67 -13.27 -0.80 -9.76
C ARG A 67 -12.54 0.50 -9.44
N SER A 68 -13.20 1.44 -8.77
CA SER A 68 -12.60 2.74 -8.41
C SER A 68 -11.44 2.55 -7.44
N VAL A 69 -11.59 1.71 -6.42
CA VAL A 69 -10.51 1.40 -5.48
C VAL A 69 -9.34 0.69 -6.17
N ALA A 70 -9.61 -0.31 -7.03
CA ALA A 70 -8.54 -1.00 -7.75
C ALA A 70 -7.77 -0.06 -8.69
N GLN A 71 -8.46 0.85 -9.37
CA GLN A 71 -7.83 1.86 -10.21
C GLN A 71 -7.01 2.85 -9.39
N PHE A 72 -7.56 3.35 -8.29
CA PHE A 72 -6.86 4.25 -7.37
C PHE A 72 -5.56 3.63 -6.86
N MET A 73 -5.62 2.38 -6.38
CA MET A 73 -4.45 1.70 -5.80
C MET A 73 -3.40 1.35 -6.87
N ALA A 74 -3.82 1.06 -8.10
CA ALA A 74 -2.90 0.83 -9.21
C ALA A 74 -2.13 2.10 -9.59
N ILE A 75 -2.80 3.26 -9.64
CA ILE A 75 -2.18 4.53 -10.05
C ILE A 75 -1.32 5.12 -8.92
N ASN A 76 -1.87 5.18 -7.69
CA ASN A 76 -1.26 5.95 -6.61
C ASN A 76 -0.32 5.13 -5.73
N ALA A 77 -0.55 3.82 -5.62
CA ALA A 77 0.26 2.93 -4.78
C ALA A 77 1.04 1.87 -5.59
N ASN A 78 0.87 1.82 -6.91
CA ASN A 78 1.42 0.76 -7.78
C ASN A 78 1.04 -0.66 -7.28
N ILE A 79 -0.13 -0.82 -6.67
CA ILE A 79 -0.64 -2.10 -6.18
C ILE A 79 -1.70 -2.62 -7.14
N LYS A 80 -1.42 -3.75 -7.78
CA LYS A 80 -2.40 -4.48 -8.59
C LYS A 80 -3.27 -5.38 -7.72
N LEU A 81 -4.55 -4.99 -7.58
CA LEU A 81 -5.55 -5.74 -6.84
C LEU A 81 -6.36 -6.67 -7.75
N ASN A 82 -6.75 -7.83 -7.21
CA ASN A 82 -7.68 -8.75 -7.87
C ASN A 82 -9.13 -8.39 -7.52
N THR A 83 -9.80 -7.70 -8.44
CA THR A 83 -11.18 -7.23 -8.26
C THR A 83 -12.19 -8.35 -8.04
N LYS A 84 -11.96 -9.54 -8.61
CA LYS A 84 -12.82 -10.71 -8.38
C LYS A 84 -12.79 -11.14 -6.92
N TRP A 85 -11.60 -11.20 -6.32
CA TRP A 85 -11.45 -11.61 -4.92
C TRP A 85 -11.99 -10.58 -3.96
N LEU A 86 -11.83 -9.28 -4.26
CA LEU A 86 -12.45 -8.22 -3.48
C LEU A 86 -13.98 -8.31 -3.52
N TYR A 87 -14.58 -8.55 -4.70
CA TYR A 87 -16.03 -8.67 -4.85
C TYR A 87 -16.60 -9.93 -4.18
N GLN A 88 -15.87 -11.04 -4.23
CA GLN A 88 -16.26 -12.29 -3.57
C GLN A 88 -16.32 -12.15 -2.04
N ALA A 89 -15.57 -11.20 -1.48
CA ALA A 89 -15.63 -10.79 -0.07
C ALA A 89 -15.51 -11.92 0.96
N ASP A 90 -14.75 -12.96 0.61
CA ASP A 90 -14.45 -14.11 1.46
C ASP A 90 -12.99 -14.07 1.94
N GLY A 91 -12.46 -15.19 2.40
CA GLY A 91 -11.05 -15.29 2.78
C GLY A 91 -10.04 -14.88 1.68
N TYR A 92 -10.38 -14.94 0.39
CA TYR A 92 -9.48 -14.46 -0.67
C TYR A 92 -9.40 -12.93 -0.71
N ALA A 93 -10.47 -12.22 -0.32
CA ALA A 93 -10.45 -10.76 -0.20
C ALA A 93 -9.39 -10.29 0.80
N VAL A 94 -9.20 -11.03 1.90
CA VAL A 94 -8.16 -10.74 2.92
C VAL A 94 -6.77 -10.67 2.30
N LYS A 95 -6.45 -11.52 1.32
CA LYS A 95 -5.14 -11.50 0.65
C LYS A 95 -4.90 -10.21 -0.12
N GLU A 96 -5.95 -9.67 -0.73
CA GLU A 96 -5.90 -8.42 -1.47
C GLU A 96 -5.83 -7.22 -0.51
N LEU A 97 -6.63 -7.25 0.57
CA LEU A 97 -6.59 -6.24 1.62
C LEU A 97 -5.21 -6.17 2.30
N LEU A 98 -4.57 -7.32 2.53
CA LEU A 98 -3.22 -7.39 3.09
C LEU A 98 -2.18 -6.65 2.26
N LYS A 99 -2.29 -6.63 0.92
CA LYS A 99 -1.34 -5.89 0.08
C LYS A 99 -1.34 -4.40 0.44
N ILE A 100 -2.53 -3.85 0.65
CA ILE A 100 -2.74 -2.45 0.99
C ILE A 100 -2.30 -2.18 2.44
N SER A 101 -2.78 -3.00 3.39
CA SER A 101 -2.47 -2.83 4.80
C SER A 101 -0.99 -2.98 5.10
N THR A 102 -0.29 -3.90 4.43
CA THR A 102 1.16 -4.11 4.62
C THR A 102 1.93 -2.86 4.20
N LEU A 103 1.62 -2.28 3.03
CA LEU A 103 2.26 -1.05 2.57
C LEU A 103 2.09 0.10 3.59
N LEU A 104 0.86 0.34 4.05
CA LEU A 104 0.56 1.39 5.02
C LEU A 104 1.21 1.12 6.39
N TYR A 105 1.24 -0.15 6.80
CA TYR A 105 1.81 -0.54 8.08
C TYR A 105 3.33 -0.42 8.10
N ASP A 106 4.00 -0.76 7.00
CA ASP A 106 5.44 -0.59 6.86
C ASP A 106 5.81 0.90 6.84
N ALA A 107 5.04 1.74 6.14
CA ALA A 107 5.20 3.19 6.19
C ALA A 107 5.03 3.74 7.62
N LEU A 108 4.04 3.25 8.37
CA LEU A 108 3.82 3.64 9.77
C LEU A 108 4.99 3.23 10.67
N LYS A 109 5.56 2.03 10.48
CA LYS A 109 6.72 1.56 11.23
C LYS A 109 7.95 2.42 11.00
N VAL A 110 8.22 2.79 9.75
CA VAL A 110 9.35 3.69 9.41
C VAL A 110 9.19 5.02 10.14
N ASN A 111 7.98 5.60 10.13
CA ASN A 111 7.71 6.85 10.82
C ASN A 111 7.94 6.73 12.35
N ARG A 112 7.49 5.64 12.98
CA ARG A 112 7.69 5.41 14.43
C ARG A 112 9.14 5.17 14.84
N ASN A 113 9.93 4.55 13.97
CA ASN A 113 11.34 4.26 14.22
C ASN A 113 12.25 5.44 13.90
N THR A 114 11.72 6.49 13.29
CA THR A 114 12.43 7.76 13.11
C THR A 114 12.19 8.56 14.39
N PRO A 115 13.16 8.66 15.31
CA PRO A 115 13.01 9.58 16.45
C PRO A 115 12.73 10.96 15.88
N GLU A 116 11.80 11.70 16.48
CA GLU A 116 11.38 13.05 16.09
C GLU A 116 12.60 13.97 15.93
N GLN A 117 13.25 13.93 14.77
CA GLN A 117 14.22 14.91 14.33
C GLN A 117 13.40 15.97 13.62
N GLN A 118 13.18 17.06 14.36
CA GLN A 118 12.82 18.38 13.84
C GLN A 118 13.43 18.59 12.45
N ASP A 119 12.57 19.01 11.52
CA ASP A 119 12.88 19.65 10.23
C ASP A 119 14.37 19.80 9.91
N VAL A 120 14.95 18.78 9.30
CA VAL A 120 16.03 19.00 8.34
C VAL A 120 15.61 18.29 7.08
N ILE A 121 15.23 19.09 6.08
CA ILE A 121 15.26 18.73 4.67
C ILE A 121 16.71 18.29 4.39
N THR A 122 17.02 17.06 4.73
CA THR A 122 18.16 16.35 4.17
C THR A 122 17.62 15.84 2.86
N THR A 123 17.66 16.73 1.85
CA THR A 123 17.99 16.28 0.50
C THR A 123 19.06 15.23 0.68
N SER A 124 18.70 13.97 0.47
CA SER A 124 19.61 12.84 0.47
C SER A 124 20.78 13.25 -0.39
N ALA A 125 21.84 13.72 0.26
CA ALA A 125 23.08 14.07 -0.37
C ALA A 125 23.56 12.72 -0.88
N LEU A 126 23.27 12.48 -2.16
CA LEU A 126 23.82 11.40 -2.94
C LEU A 126 25.27 11.33 -2.53
N ASP A 127 25.68 10.21 -1.97
CA ASP A 127 27.03 9.97 -1.49
C ASP A 127 27.98 9.93 -2.70
N ILE A 128 28.22 11.11 -3.28
CA ILE A 128 29.02 11.35 -4.49
C ILE A 128 30.46 10.94 -4.19
N SER A 129 30.89 10.99 -2.93
CA SER A 129 32.21 10.55 -2.49
C SER A 129 32.45 9.08 -2.87
N SER A 130 31.48 8.21 -2.62
CA SER A 130 31.58 6.78 -2.94
C SER A 130 31.70 6.49 -4.45
N ARG A 131 31.19 7.38 -5.32
CA ARG A 131 31.20 7.22 -6.79
C ARG A 131 32.21 8.13 -7.50
N LEU A 132 32.94 8.96 -6.77
CA LEU A 132 33.89 9.92 -7.34
C LEU A 132 35.08 9.22 -7.98
N THR A 133 35.51 8.09 -7.42
CA THR A 133 36.58 7.24 -7.98
C THR A 133 36.17 6.66 -9.34
N ASP A 134 34.94 6.16 -9.43
CA ASP A 134 34.41 5.56 -10.67
C ASP A 134 34.23 6.60 -11.76
N LEU A 135 33.80 7.82 -11.41
CA LEU A 135 33.70 8.95 -12.34
C LEU A 135 35.07 9.39 -12.89
N LYS A 136 36.12 9.37 -12.04
CA LYS A 136 37.49 9.66 -12.49
C LYS A 136 38.01 8.59 -13.44
N LEU A 137 37.78 7.31 -13.13
CA LEU A 137 38.16 6.19 -13.98
C LEU A 137 37.44 6.21 -15.33
N THR A 138 36.13 6.47 -15.36
CA THR A 138 35.38 6.58 -16.61
C THR A 138 35.91 7.72 -17.48
N ARG A 139 36.24 8.88 -16.89
CA ARG A 139 36.84 10.00 -17.64
C ARG A 139 38.20 9.65 -18.22
N GLU A 140 39.05 8.94 -17.47
CA GLU A 140 40.36 8.51 -17.95
C GLU A 140 40.25 7.52 -19.11
N LEU A 141 39.39 6.49 -18.98
CA LEU A 141 39.16 5.50 -20.02
C LEU A 141 38.59 6.13 -21.29
N ALA A 142 37.61 7.04 -21.15
CA ALA A 142 37.06 7.77 -22.28
C ALA A 142 38.14 8.62 -22.98
N SER A 143 38.98 9.32 -22.21
CA SER A 143 40.09 10.09 -22.76
C SER A 143 41.09 9.23 -23.54
N ARG A 144 41.35 7.99 -23.11
CA ARG A 144 42.22 7.05 -23.83
C ARG A 144 41.61 6.56 -25.15
N ILE A 145 40.29 6.46 -25.23
CA ILE A 145 39.58 6.08 -26.46
C ILE A 145 39.60 7.21 -27.47
N THR A 146 39.49 8.47 -27.03
CA THR A 146 39.45 9.65 -27.90
C THR A 146 40.81 10.23 -28.28
N ALA A 147 41.92 9.73 -27.73
CA ALA A 147 43.27 10.26 -27.97
C ALA A 147 44.05 9.53 -29.08
N LYS A 148 43.36 9.02 -30.11
CA LYS A 148 43.99 8.44 -31.30
C LYS A 148 43.81 9.33 -32.52
#